data_AF-A0A800D7U8-F1
#
_entry.id   AF-A0A800D7U8-F1
#
_cell.length_a   1.000
_cell.length_b   1.000
_cell.length_c   1.000
_cell.angle_alpha   90.00
_cell.angle_beta   90.00
_cell.angle_gamma   90.00
#
_symmetry.space_group_name_H-M   'P 1'
#
loop_
_entity.id
_entity.type
_entity.pdbx_description
1 polymer ?
#
loop_
_entity_poly.entity_id
_entity_poly.type
_entity_poly.pdbx_seq_one_letter_code
_entity_poly.pdbx_strand_id
1 'polypeptide(L)' 'MAERTVAVNRKARHDYFIEETYEAGIVLTGSEIKSVRAGRGNLRDSYAIVKDGE' A
#
# COMPACT_ATOMS: atom_id res chain seq x y z
N MET A 1 6.91 -6.20 -18.92
CA MET A 1 5.81 -5.62 -18.14
C MET A 1 6.45 -4.88 -16.97
N ALA A 2 6.52 -3.55 -17.02
CA ALA A 2 7.22 -2.79 -16.00
C ALA A 2 6.34 -2.68 -14.74
N GLU A 3 6.76 -3.29 -13.65
CA GLU A 3 6.15 -3.12 -12.35
C GLU A 3 6.40 -1.68 -11.89
N ARG A 4 5.37 -0.84 -12.00
CA ARG A 4 5.44 0.56 -11.57
C ARG A 4 4.89 0.64 -10.15
N THR A 5 5.78 0.89 -9.19
CA THR A 5 5.37 1.17 -7.82
C THR A 5 4.48 2.40 -7.79
N VAL A 6 3.26 2.23 -7.28
CA VAL A 6 2.22 3.27 -7.37
C VAL A 6 2.18 4.17 -6.15
N ALA A 7 2.43 3.60 -4.97
CA ALA A 7 2.53 4.32 -3.72
C ALA A 7 3.55 3.63 -2.81
N VAL A 8 4.34 4.42 -2.08
CA VAL A 8 5.27 3.92 -1.05
C VAL A 8 5.20 4.82 0.16
N ASN A 9 4.94 4.26 1.32
CA ASN A 9 5.07 5.01 2.57
C ASN A 9 6.54 5.04 3.02
N ARG A 10 7.29 6.05 2.54
CA ARG A 10 8.70 6.25 2.91
C ARG A 10 8.88 6.58 4.40
N LYS A 11 7.87 7.19 5.03
CA LYS A 11 7.91 7.57 6.45
C LYS A 11 7.91 6.32 7.35
N ALA A 12 7.17 5.28 6.98
CA ALA A 12 7.17 4.01 7.72
C ALA A 12 8.59 3.40 7.85
N ARG A 13 9.39 3.45 6.78
CA ARG A 13 10.77 2.94 6.77
C ARG A 13 11.78 3.82 7.51
N HIS A 14 11.43 5.08 7.75
CA HIS A 14 12.29 6.02 8.48
C HIS A 14 11.98 6.00 9.99
N ASP A 15 10.69 5.92 10.33
CA ASP A 15 10.23 6.05 11.71
C ASP A 15 10.19 4.69 12.43
N TYR A 16 10.15 3.58 11.70
CA TYR A 16 10.07 2.22 12.26
C TYR A 16 11.09 1.28 11.63
N PHE A 17 11.52 0.28 12.41
CA PHE A 17 12.25 -0.87 11.89
C PHE A 17 11.24 -1.93 11.44
N ILE A 18 11.34 -2.37 10.19
CA ILE A 18 10.46 -3.40 9.63
C ILE A 18 11.12 -4.76 9.87
N GLU A 19 10.54 -5.57 10.75
CA GLU A 19 11.03 -6.92 11.03
C GLU A 19 10.60 -7.92 9.95
N GLU A 20 9.32 -7.85 9.53
CA GLU A 20 8.75 -8.74 8.52
C GLU A 20 7.88 -7.95 7.53
N THR A 21 7.82 -8.44 6.29
CA THR A 21 6.99 -7.86 5.23
C THR A 21 6.04 -8.92 4.71
N TYR A 22 4.76 -8.57 4.60
CA TYR A 22 3.70 -9.44 4.10
C TYR A 22 3.21 -8.93 2.74
N GLU A 23 2.88 -9.86 1.84
CA GLU A 23 2.19 -9.55 0.60
C GLU A 23 0.68 -9.73 0.79
N ALA A 24 -0.09 -8.68 0.48
CA ALA A 24 -1.53 -8.68 0.58
C ALA A 24 -2.18 -8.13 -0.70
N GLY A 25 -3.35 -8.65 -1.04
CA GLY A 25 -4.16 -8.16 -2.16
C GLY A 25 -5.22 -7.18 -1.67
N ILE A 26 -5.31 -6.00 -2.28
CA ILE A 26 -6.39 -5.04 -2.03
C ILE A 26 -7.36 -5.08 -3.22
N VAL A 27 -8.63 -5.36 -2.94
CA VAL A 27 -9.69 -5.26 -3.95
C VAL A 27 -10.11 -3.79 -4.09
N LEU A 28 -9.84 -3.21 -5.26
CA LEU A 28 -10.18 -1.82 -5.57
C LEU A 28 -11.39 -1.75 -6.50
N THR A 29 -12.15 -0.68 -6.38
CA THR A 29 -13.27 -0.35 -7.26
C THR A 29 -12.86 0.62 -8.37
N GLY A 30 -13.68 0.75 -9.42
CA GLY A 30 -13.29 1.39 -10.69
C GLY A 30 -12.75 2.84 -10.59
N SER A 31 -13.23 3.64 -9.63
CA SER A 31 -12.74 5.00 -9.38
C SER A 31 -11.37 5.03 -8.68
N GLU A 32 -11.13 4.07 -7.78
CA GLU A 32 -9.88 3.93 -7.03
C GLU A 32 -8.74 3.50 -7.95
N ILE A 33 -9.00 2.59 -8.89
CA ILE A 33 -8.03 2.16 -9.90
C ILE A 33 -7.52 3.37 -10.70
N LYS A 34 -8.41 4.28 -11.11
CA LYS A 34 -8.03 5.50 -11.85
C LYS A 34 -7.16 6.42 -11.01
N SER A 35 -7.47 6.58 -9.73
CA SER A 35 -6.73 7.44 -8.80
C SER A 35 -5.34 6.91 -8.48
N VAL A 36 -5.24 5.60 -8.22
CA VAL A 36 -3.98 4.88 -8.01
C VAL A 36 -3.11 4.98 -9.26
N ARG A 37 -3.62 4.66 -10.45
CA ARG A 37 -2.85 4.81 -11.71
C ARG A 37 -2.38 6.24 -12.00
N ALA A 38 -3.12 7.25 -11.53
CA ALA A 38 -2.75 8.65 -11.63
C ALA A 38 -1.70 9.09 -10.58
N GLY A 39 -1.21 8.19 -9.73
CA GLY A 39 -0.24 8.48 -8.67
C GLY A 39 -0.82 9.25 -7.48
N ARG A 40 -2.15 9.22 -7.30
CA ARG A 40 -2.86 9.93 -6.22
C ARG A 40 -3.15 9.05 -5.00
N GLY A 41 -2.48 7.90 -4.86
CA GLY A 41 -2.59 7.04 -3.68
C GLY A 41 -1.67 7.53 -2.55
N ASN A 42 -2.24 7.80 -1.38
CA ASN A 42 -1.48 8.17 -0.18
C ASN A 42 -1.64 7.07 0.89
N LEU A 43 -0.51 6.58 1.43
CA LEU A 43 -0.45 5.57 2.48
C LEU A 43 0.10 6.13 3.80
N ARG A 44 0.20 7.46 3.93
CA ARG A 44 0.58 8.11 5.20
C ARG A 44 -0.53 7.90 6.21
N ASP A 45 -0.13 7.66 7.46
CA ASP A 45 -1.02 7.43 8.60
C ASP A 45 -2.05 6.31 8.38
N SER A 46 -1.75 5.39 7.46
CA SER A 46 -2.54 4.19 7.19
C SER A 46 -2.05 3.03 8.06
N TYR A 47 -2.96 2.15 8.45
CA TYR A 47 -2.66 0.92 9.18
C TYR A 47 -3.29 -0.28 8.47
N ALA A 48 -2.74 -1.47 8.69
CA ALA A 48 -3.29 -2.75 8.27
C ALA A 48 -3.53 -3.60 9.51
N ILE A 49 -4.55 -4.46 9.47
CA ILE A 49 -4.86 -5.43 10.53
C ILE A 49 -4.95 -6.79 9.86
N VAL A 50 -4.27 -7.79 10.42
CA VAL A 50 -4.46 -9.19 10.03
C VAL A 50 -5.74 -9.69 10.69
N LYS A 51 -6.73 -10.07 9.89
CA LYS A 51 -8.03 -10.57 10.35
C LYS A 51 -8.31 -11.92 9.70
N ASP A 52 -8.64 -12.91 10.51
CA ASP A 52 -8.97 -14.27 10.04
C ASP A 52 -7.85 -14.94 9.19
N GLY A 53 -6.61 -14.46 9.33
CA GLY A 53 -5.45 -14.92 8.57
C GLY A 53 -5.17 -14.15 7.28
N GLU A 54 -5.92 -13.06 7.01
CA GLU A 54 -5.77 -12.19 5.83
C GLU A 54 -5.51 -10.71 6.19
#